data_AF-A0A453LTS2-F1
#
_entry.id   AF-A0A453LTS2-F1
#
_cell.length_a   1.000
_cell.length_b   1.000
_cell.length_c   1.000
_cell.angle_alpha   90.00
_cell.angle_beta   90.00
_cell.angle_gamma   90.00
#
_symmetry.space_group_name_H-M   'P 1'
#
loop_
_entity.id
_entity.type
_entity.pdbx_description
1 polymer ?
#
loop_
_entity_poly.entity_id
_entity_poly.type
_entity_poly.pdbx_seq_one_letter_code
_entity_poly.pdbx_strand_id
1 'polypeptide(L)'
;SKKVAACAKHYVGDGGTYMGINANNTIIDTHGLMSIHMPAYYNSIIRGVSTVMVSYSSWNGEKMHANHFLITDFLKNKLKFRGFVITDYEGIDQITSPPGVNYSYSVEAGIGAGIDMVMVPFAYTEFIDDLTYQVKNNIIPMSRIDDAVYRILRVKFTMGLFENPFADPSLAGELGSHVSSEQRNSFLSHFIRLDYSIFSDVSSSACRNTAKLPVKLSGNPWCC
;
A
#
# COMPACT_ATOMS: atom_id res chain seq x y z
N SER A 1 -0.73 19.72 15.90
CA SER A 1 -1.67 19.34 14.83
C SER A 1 -2.62 18.26 15.35
N LYS A 2 -3.94 18.34 15.14
CA LYS A 2 -4.92 17.27 15.48
C LYS A 2 -5.07 16.21 14.36
N LYS A 3 -4.03 16.01 13.55
CA LYS A 3 -4.07 15.17 12.35
C LYS A 3 -2.95 14.14 12.40
N VAL A 4 -3.16 13.02 11.71
CA VAL A 4 -2.18 11.94 11.59
C VAL A 4 -1.70 11.84 10.15
N ALA A 5 -0.46 11.38 9.95
CA ALA A 5 0.00 11.00 8.62
C ALA A 5 -0.78 9.77 8.13
N ALA A 6 -1.26 9.84 6.89
CA ALA A 6 -1.92 8.71 6.24
C ALA A 6 -0.90 7.89 5.44
N CYS A 7 -1.18 6.60 5.30
CA CYS A 7 -0.42 5.64 4.52
C CYS A 7 -1.32 4.99 3.47
N ALA A 8 -0.97 5.10 2.19
CA ALA A 8 -1.60 4.33 1.13
C ALA A 8 -0.93 2.95 1.01
N LYS A 9 -1.71 1.87 1.02
CA LYS A 9 -1.16 0.50 1.07
C LYS A 9 -2.09 -0.57 0.45
N HIS A 10 -1.56 -1.70 -0.04
CA HIS A 10 -0.11 -2.02 -0.18
C HIS A 10 0.33 -1.90 -1.65
N TYR A 11 1.36 -1.10 -1.90
CA TYR A 11 1.81 -0.71 -3.24
C TYR A 11 2.60 -1.85 -3.89
N VAL A 12 2.19 -2.41 -5.03
CA VAL A 12 0.90 -2.26 -5.71
C VAL A 12 0.46 -3.62 -6.27
N GLY A 13 -0.84 -3.82 -6.44
CA GLY A 13 -1.39 -5.06 -6.96
C GLY A 13 -1.58 -6.14 -5.91
N ASP A 14 -1.55 -5.79 -4.62
CA ASP A 14 -1.80 -6.68 -3.49
C ASP A 14 -3.14 -7.43 -3.58
N GLY A 15 -4.19 -6.77 -4.06
CA GLY A 15 -5.51 -7.40 -4.28
C GLY A 15 -5.63 -8.26 -5.54
N GLY A 16 -4.59 -8.33 -6.39
CA GLY A 16 -4.61 -9.03 -7.69
C GLY A 16 -3.87 -10.37 -7.71
N THR A 17 -3.49 -10.89 -6.54
CA THR A 17 -2.66 -12.09 -6.46
C THR A 17 -3.36 -13.32 -7.03
N TYR A 18 -2.58 -14.22 -7.62
CA TYR A 18 -3.10 -15.45 -8.22
C TYR A 18 -3.89 -16.26 -7.18
N MET A 19 -5.14 -16.57 -7.53
CA MET A 19 -6.12 -17.25 -6.68
C MET A 19 -6.46 -16.53 -5.36
N GLY A 20 -6.16 -15.23 -5.24
CA GLY A 20 -6.39 -14.47 -4.01
C GLY A 20 -5.50 -14.90 -2.85
N ILE A 21 -4.39 -15.60 -3.12
CA ILE A 21 -3.46 -16.05 -2.09
C ILE A 21 -2.65 -14.84 -1.61
N ASN A 22 -2.70 -14.56 -0.32
CA ASN A 22 -1.98 -13.43 0.29
C ASN A 22 -0.47 -13.50 -0.01
N ALA A 23 0.15 -12.33 -0.24
CA ALA A 23 1.58 -12.17 -0.54
C ALA A 23 2.13 -12.92 -1.77
N ASN A 24 1.24 -13.53 -2.57
CA ASN A 24 1.62 -14.30 -3.76
C ASN A 24 1.90 -13.39 -4.98
N ASN A 25 2.06 -13.99 -6.15
CA ASN A 25 2.32 -13.29 -7.40
C ASN A 25 1.04 -12.75 -8.04
N THR A 26 1.03 -11.47 -8.40
CA THR A 26 0.02 -10.82 -9.23
C THR A 26 0.44 -10.95 -10.69
N ILE A 27 -0.28 -11.78 -11.44
CA ILE A 27 0.03 -12.13 -12.84
C ILE A 27 -0.88 -11.31 -13.74
N ILE A 28 -0.39 -10.18 -14.22
CA ILE A 28 -1.16 -9.24 -15.03
C ILE A 28 -0.23 -8.41 -15.91
N ASP A 29 -0.69 -8.03 -17.10
CA ASP A 29 0.06 -7.12 -17.96
C ASP A 29 0.12 -5.70 -17.36
N THR A 30 0.99 -4.86 -17.91
CA THR A 30 1.16 -3.49 -17.43
C THR A 30 -0.13 -2.69 -17.56
N HIS A 31 -0.93 -2.92 -18.61
CA HIS A 31 -2.20 -2.24 -18.79
C HIS A 31 -3.16 -2.56 -17.64
N GLY A 32 -3.32 -3.83 -17.30
CA GLY A 32 -4.16 -4.26 -16.19
C GLY A 32 -3.67 -3.73 -14.84
N LEU A 33 -2.35 -3.78 -14.57
CA LEU A 33 -1.79 -3.21 -13.34
C LEU A 33 -2.12 -1.71 -13.22
N MET A 34 -1.91 -0.96 -14.31
CA MET A 34 -2.10 0.49 -14.32
C MET A 34 -3.57 0.92 -14.33
N SER A 35 -4.46 0.12 -14.92
CA SER A 35 -5.89 0.44 -15.00
C SER A 35 -6.68 0.00 -13.76
N ILE A 36 -6.26 -1.08 -13.09
CA ILE A 36 -7.00 -1.66 -11.95
C ILE A 36 -6.37 -1.26 -10.62
N HIS A 37 -5.06 -1.47 -10.46
CA HIS A 37 -4.42 -1.42 -9.14
C HIS A 37 -3.72 -0.08 -8.85
N MET A 38 -3.32 0.66 -9.88
CA MET A 38 -2.62 1.94 -9.74
C MET A 38 -3.51 3.18 -9.48
N PRO A 39 -4.76 3.31 -9.97
CA PRO A 39 -5.49 4.59 -9.94
C PRO A 39 -5.68 5.19 -8.53
N ALA A 40 -5.89 4.34 -7.52
CA ALA A 40 -6.06 4.81 -6.14
C ALA A 40 -4.79 5.45 -5.55
N TYR A 41 -3.59 5.02 -5.99
CA TYR A 41 -2.32 5.63 -5.59
C TYR A 41 -2.15 7.02 -6.17
N TYR A 42 -2.48 7.19 -7.46
CA TYR A 42 -2.49 8.51 -8.10
C TYR A 42 -3.39 9.50 -7.32
N ASN A 43 -4.61 9.08 -6.99
CA ASN A 43 -5.54 9.88 -6.21
C ASN A 43 -5.01 10.20 -4.81
N SER A 44 -4.41 9.23 -4.12
CA SER A 44 -3.83 9.40 -2.79
C SER A 44 -2.65 10.40 -2.81
N ILE A 45 -1.80 10.32 -3.83
CA ILE A 45 -0.64 11.20 -3.99
C ILE A 45 -1.07 12.65 -4.24
N ILE A 46 -2.05 12.88 -5.11
CA ILE A 46 -2.59 14.22 -5.37
C ILE A 46 -3.23 14.83 -4.13
N ARG A 47 -3.84 13.99 -3.29
CA ARG A 47 -4.42 14.40 -1.99
C ARG A 47 -3.38 14.59 -0.89
N GLY A 48 -2.09 14.38 -1.18
CA GLY A 48 -1.00 14.62 -0.24
C GLY A 48 -0.80 13.53 0.80
N VAL A 49 -1.06 12.25 0.46
CA VAL A 49 -0.72 11.13 1.35
C VAL A 49 0.76 11.20 1.76
N SER A 50 1.04 10.98 3.04
CA SER A 50 2.37 11.20 3.61
C SER A 50 3.31 10.03 3.37
N THR A 51 2.77 8.80 3.35
CA THR A 51 3.55 7.58 3.19
C THR A 51 2.88 6.59 2.24
N VAL A 52 3.69 5.73 1.63
CA VAL A 52 3.22 4.59 0.84
C VAL A 52 3.91 3.33 1.34
N MET A 53 3.14 2.30 1.68
CA MET A 53 3.67 1.02 2.15
C MET A 53 3.71 0.00 1.01
N VAL A 54 4.86 -0.63 0.79
CA VAL A 54 5.07 -1.61 -0.28
C VAL A 54 4.49 -2.98 0.08
N SER A 55 3.84 -3.64 -0.87
CA SER A 55 3.22 -4.97 -0.74
C SER A 55 4.25 -6.09 -0.66
N TYR A 56 3.96 -7.17 0.08
CA TYR A 56 4.74 -8.42 0.03
C TYR A 56 4.68 -9.15 -1.31
N SER A 57 3.63 -8.88 -2.09
CA SER A 57 3.34 -9.56 -3.34
C SER A 57 4.47 -9.39 -4.36
N SER A 58 4.44 -10.23 -5.38
CA SER A 58 5.21 -10.02 -6.60
C SER A 58 4.32 -9.49 -7.71
N TRP A 59 4.90 -8.79 -8.68
CA TRP A 59 4.26 -8.53 -9.97
C TRP A 59 5.03 -9.28 -11.05
N ASN A 60 4.35 -10.21 -11.75
CA ASN A 60 4.96 -11.07 -12.77
C ASN A 60 6.28 -11.74 -12.32
N GLY A 61 6.34 -12.15 -11.05
CA GLY A 61 7.49 -12.83 -10.44
C GLY A 61 8.47 -11.92 -9.71
N GLU A 62 8.47 -10.61 -9.99
CA GLU A 62 9.36 -9.65 -9.33
C GLU A 62 8.78 -9.18 -8.00
N LYS A 63 9.54 -9.35 -6.90
CA LYS A 63 9.11 -8.90 -5.56
C LYS A 63 8.94 -7.39 -5.52
N MET A 64 7.81 -6.92 -5.02
CA MET A 64 7.51 -5.49 -4.98
C MET A 64 8.54 -4.70 -4.15
N HIS A 65 9.04 -5.25 -3.03
CA HIS A 65 10.10 -4.63 -2.24
C HIS A 65 11.44 -4.48 -2.96
N ALA A 66 11.69 -5.23 -4.04
CA ALA A 66 12.89 -5.12 -4.86
C ALA A 66 12.63 -4.40 -6.22
N ASN A 67 11.39 -3.96 -6.48
CA ASN A 67 10.99 -3.46 -7.79
C ASN A 67 11.35 -1.97 -7.97
N HIS A 68 12.55 -1.69 -8.46
CA HIS A 68 13.02 -0.32 -8.71
C HIS A 68 12.12 0.45 -9.69
N PHE A 69 11.64 -0.23 -10.73
CA PHE A 69 10.81 0.38 -11.75
C PHE A 69 9.52 0.96 -11.15
N LEU A 70 8.81 0.19 -10.32
CA LEU A 70 7.56 0.66 -9.73
C LEU A 70 7.78 1.63 -8.57
N ILE A 71 8.82 1.44 -7.75
CA ILE A 71 9.05 2.29 -6.57
C ILE A 71 9.71 3.61 -6.98
N THR A 72 10.84 3.55 -7.66
CA THR A 72 11.62 4.75 -7.99
C THR A 72 11.12 5.37 -9.29
N ASP A 73 11.10 4.63 -10.39
CA ASP A 73 10.81 5.22 -11.70
C ASP A 73 9.35 5.64 -11.84
N PHE A 74 8.43 4.84 -11.28
CA PHE A 74 7.01 5.15 -11.35
C PHE A 74 6.53 6.00 -10.16
N LEU A 75 6.52 5.46 -8.94
CA LEU A 75 5.94 6.15 -7.78
C LEU A 75 6.66 7.48 -7.47
N LYS A 76 7.99 7.44 -7.28
CA LYS A 76 8.76 8.64 -6.95
C LYS A 76 8.90 9.59 -8.15
N ASN A 77 9.27 9.06 -9.31
CA ASN A 77 9.67 9.89 -10.46
C ASN A 77 8.51 10.23 -11.40
N LYS A 78 7.63 9.28 -11.75
CA LYS A 78 6.48 9.54 -12.64
C LYS A 78 5.33 10.20 -11.89
N LEU A 79 4.88 9.64 -10.77
CA LEU A 79 3.78 10.18 -9.96
C LEU A 79 4.21 11.35 -9.06
N LYS A 80 5.52 11.66 -9.03
CA LYS A 80 6.10 12.73 -8.23
C LYS A 80 5.81 12.60 -6.73
N PHE A 81 5.68 11.37 -6.22
CA PHE A 81 5.48 11.15 -4.79
C PHE A 81 6.63 11.75 -3.97
N ARG A 82 6.28 12.63 -3.02
CA ARG A 82 7.22 13.44 -2.24
C ARG A 82 7.32 13.05 -0.76
N GLY A 83 6.45 12.14 -0.30
CA GLY A 83 6.58 11.50 1.00
C GLY A 83 7.66 10.40 1.00
N PHE A 84 7.63 9.54 2.01
CA PHE A 84 8.55 8.41 2.11
C PHE A 84 7.86 7.06 1.89
N VAL A 85 8.59 6.12 1.30
CA VAL A 85 8.20 4.75 1.01
C VAL A 85 8.64 3.85 2.17
N ILE A 86 7.71 3.13 2.77
CA ILE A 86 7.95 2.22 3.89
C ILE A 86 7.71 0.77 3.48
N THR A 87 8.45 -0.17 4.04
CA THR A 87 8.16 -1.60 3.86
C THR A 87 6.95 -2.01 4.69
N ASP A 88 6.25 -3.06 4.27
CA ASP A 88 5.51 -3.89 5.22
C ASP A 88 6.46 -4.58 6.23
N TYR A 89 5.90 -5.18 7.27
CA TYR A 89 6.59 -5.85 8.38
C TYR A 89 7.51 -6.98 7.89
N GLU A 90 8.83 -6.89 8.11
CA GLU A 90 9.80 -7.86 7.56
C GLU A 90 9.69 -8.01 6.03
N GLY A 91 9.25 -6.95 5.34
CA GLY A 91 8.99 -7.01 3.91
C GLY A 91 10.23 -7.27 3.05
N ILE A 92 11.40 -6.76 3.46
CA ILE A 92 12.65 -7.03 2.76
C ILE A 92 13.13 -8.47 2.97
N ASP A 93 12.86 -9.07 4.12
CA ASP A 93 13.19 -10.47 4.42
C ASP A 93 12.48 -11.40 3.42
N GLN A 94 11.25 -11.07 3.04
CA GLN A 94 10.45 -11.82 2.06
C GLN A 94 10.86 -11.63 0.60
N ILE A 95 11.92 -10.85 0.32
CA ILE A 95 12.51 -10.78 -1.03
C ILE A 95 13.12 -12.15 -1.40
N THR A 96 13.73 -12.85 -0.44
CA THR A 96 14.37 -14.15 -0.67
C THR A 96 13.44 -15.31 -0.34
N SER A 97 13.76 -16.49 -0.88
CA SER A 97 13.08 -17.74 -0.56
C SER A 97 14.12 -18.79 -0.16
N PRO A 98 14.13 -19.29 1.10
CA PRO A 98 13.31 -18.85 2.24
C PRO A 98 13.51 -17.37 2.65
N PRO A 99 12.57 -16.75 3.37
CA PRO A 99 12.73 -15.39 3.87
C PRO A 99 13.99 -15.22 4.73
N GLY A 100 14.71 -14.11 4.53
CA GLY A 100 15.90 -13.75 5.32
C GLY A 100 17.17 -14.57 5.02
N VAL A 101 17.14 -15.56 4.12
CA VAL A 101 18.30 -16.43 3.85
C VAL A 101 19.51 -15.66 3.31
N ASN A 102 19.28 -14.53 2.65
CA ASN A 102 20.33 -13.60 2.24
C ASN A 102 19.91 -12.17 2.60
N TYR A 103 19.98 -11.86 3.90
CA TYR A 103 19.53 -10.58 4.44
C TYR A 103 20.30 -9.38 3.88
N SER A 104 21.62 -9.52 3.67
CA SER A 104 22.44 -8.46 3.06
C SER A 104 21.94 -8.11 1.65
N TYR A 105 21.61 -9.11 0.84
CA TYR A 105 20.96 -8.87 -0.46
C TYR A 105 19.58 -8.22 -0.31
N SER A 106 18.78 -8.63 0.68
CA SER A 106 17.48 -7.99 0.95
C SER A 106 17.61 -6.50 1.28
N VAL A 107 18.63 -6.11 2.07
CA VAL A 107 18.95 -4.71 2.36
C VAL A 107 19.36 -3.98 1.08
N GLU A 108 20.27 -4.56 0.30
CA GLU A 108 20.76 -3.97 -0.96
C GLU A 108 19.61 -3.75 -1.94
N ALA A 109 18.84 -4.80 -2.22
CA ALA A 109 17.74 -4.79 -3.17
C ALA A 109 16.63 -3.83 -2.73
N GLY A 110 16.25 -3.84 -1.45
CA GLY A 110 15.18 -2.98 -0.95
C GLY A 110 15.53 -1.50 -0.99
N ILE A 111 16.69 -1.13 -0.44
CA ILE A 111 17.15 0.27 -0.39
C ILE A 111 17.49 0.76 -1.80
N GLY A 112 18.11 -0.09 -2.60
CA GLY A 112 18.40 0.13 -4.01
C GLY A 112 17.14 0.39 -4.83
N ALA A 113 16.06 -0.38 -4.62
CA ALA A 113 14.80 -0.21 -5.32
C ALA A 113 14.11 1.14 -5.05
N GLY A 114 14.40 1.77 -3.90
CA GLY A 114 13.83 3.08 -3.57
C GLY A 114 13.11 3.14 -2.22
N ILE A 115 13.17 2.10 -1.39
CA ILE A 115 12.58 2.14 -0.04
C ILE A 115 13.31 3.20 0.80
N ASP A 116 12.55 3.94 1.62
CA ASP A 116 13.08 5.01 2.47
C ASP A 116 13.15 4.60 3.94
N MET A 117 12.19 3.78 4.40
CA MET A 117 12.10 3.30 5.78
C MET A 117 11.80 1.81 5.80
N VAL A 118 12.58 1.04 6.57
CA VAL A 118 12.39 -0.40 6.72
C VAL A 118 11.74 -0.70 8.06
N MET A 119 10.63 -1.45 8.02
CA MET A 119 9.93 -1.94 9.20
C MET A 119 10.57 -3.24 9.68
N VAL A 120 11.66 -3.08 10.45
CA VAL A 120 12.36 -4.19 11.11
C VAL A 120 11.81 -4.34 12.54
N PRO A 121 11.24 -5.49 12.91
CA PRO A 121 10.60 -5.64 14.22
C PRO A 121 11.58 -5.92 15.35
N PHE A 122 12.61 -6.72 15.10
CA PHE A 122 13.51 -7.22 16.16
C PHE A 122 14.99 -7.03 15.82
N ALA A 123 15.41 -7.37 14.60
CA ALA A 123 16.82 -7.38 14.17
C ALA A 123 17.34 -6.01 13.68
N TYR A 124 16.99 -4.91 14.35
CA TYR A 124 17.34 -3.56 13.88
C TYR A 124 18.86 -3.30 13.89
N THR A 125 19.61 -3.94 14.78
CA THR A 125 21.08 -3.83 14.80
C THR A 125 21.70 -4.45 13.55
N GLU A 126 21.23 -5.63 13.15
CA GLU A 126 21.67 -6.32 11.93
C GLU A 126 21.40 -5.48 10.69
N PHE A 127 20.19 -4.91 10.58
CA PHE A 127 19.85 -3.97 9.51
C PHE A 127 20.79 -2.76 9.46
N ILE A 128 21.06 -2.13 10.62
CA ILE A 128 21.94 -0.95 10.69
C ILE A 128 23.37 -1.32 10.30
N ASP A 129 23.89 -2.46 10.78
CA ASP A 129 25.24 -2.91 10.50
C ASP A 129 25.44 -3.23 9.01
N ASP A 130 24.51 -3.98 8.41
CA ASP A 130 24.54 -4.32 6.99
C ASP A 130 24.42 -3.08 6.09
N LEU A 131 23.46 -2.20 6.38
CA LEU A 131 23.31 -0.96 5.61
C LEU A 131 24.56 -0.08 5.72
N THR A 132 25.11 0.05 6.93
CA THR A 132 26.34 0.83 7.18
C THR A 132 27.52 0.23 6.41
N TYR A 133 27.65 -1.09 6.42
CA TYR A 133 28.68 -1.79 5.67
C TYR A 133 28.54 -1.54 4.16
N GLN A 134 27.33 -1.68 3.60
CA GLN A 134 27.08 -1.48 2.18
C GLN A 134 27.35 -0.04 1.74
N VAL A 135 26.99 0.95 2.54
CA VAL A 135 27.29 2.37 2.27
C VAL A 135 28.79 2.65 2.33
N LYS A 136 29.50 2.14 3.35
CA LYS A 136 30.96 2.31 3.48
C LYS A 136 31.73 1.70 2.31
N ASN A 137 31.21 0.62 1.73
CA ASN A 137 31.81 -0.06 0.58
C ASN A 137 31.27 0.43 -0.78
N ASN A 138 30.48 1.52 -0.81
CA ASN A 138 29.88 2.09 -2.02
C ASN A 138 28.95 1.14 -2.81
N ILE A 139 28.43 0.10 -2.16
CA ILE A 139 27.40 -0.78 -2.74
C ILE A 139 26.09 0.00 -2.83
N ILE A 140 25.70 0.68 -1.74
CA ILE A 140 24.62 1.67 -1.75
C ILE A 140 25.25 3.07 -1.75
N PRO A 141 24.96 3.92 -2.74
CA PRO A 141 25.52 5.26 -2.78
C PRO A 141 24.93 6.13 -1.68
N MET A 142 25.76 7.01 -1.08
CA MET A 142 25.30 7.95 -0.04
C MET A 142 24.11 8.81 -0.50
N SER A 143 24.05 9.16 -1.79
CA SER A 143 22.93 9.90 -2.38
C SER A 143 21.57 9.19 -2.23
N ARG A 144 21.54 7.85 -2.15
CA ARG A 144 20.33 7.08 -1.88
C ARG A 144 19.88 7.25 -0.43
N ILE A 145 20.84 7.27 0.50
CA ILE A 145 20.60 7.53 1.92
C ILE A 145 20.10 8.95 2.13
N ASP A 146 20.71 9.94 1.46
CA ASP A 146 20.28 11.33 1.52
C ASP A 146 18.84 11.51 1.02
N ASP A 147 18.45 10.87 -0.09
CA ASP A 147 17.05 10.90 -0.57
C ASP A 147 16.08 10.29 0.45
N ALA A 148 16.43 9.14 1.03
CA ALA A 148 15.60 8.47 2.04
C ALA A 148 15.40 9.34 3.29
N VAL A 149 16.50 9.84 3.86
CA VAL A 149 16.50 10.69 5.06
C VAL A 149 15.75 12.00 4.78
N TYR A 150 15.98 12.63 3.63
CA TYR A 150 15.31 13.87 3.26
C TYR A 150 13.78 13.70 3.19
N ARG A 151 13.29 12.58 2.65
CA ARG A 151 11.85 12.27 2.60
C ARG A 151 11.26 12.03 3.98
N ILE A 152 11.96 11.29 4.84
CA ILE A 152 11.53 11.05 6.22
C ILE A 152 11.45 12.37 7.00
N LEU A 153 12.51 13.16 6.95
CA LEU A 153 12.57 14.45 7.64
C LEU A 153 11.51 15.41 7.11
N ARG A 154 11.31 15.49 5.79
CA ARG A 154 10.23 16.29 5.20
C ARG A 154 8.87 15.96 5.81
N VAL A 155 8.51 14.68 5.91
CA VAL A 155 7.22 14.28 6.51
C VAL A 155 7.17 14.67 7.98
N LYS A 156 8.22 14.38 8.76
CA LYS A 156 8.28 14.74 10.19
C LYS A 156 8.13 16.27 10.43
N PHE A 157 8.82 17.09 9.65
CA PHE A 157 8.68 18.55 9.70
C PHE A 157 7.29 19.02 9.26
N THR A 158 6.77 18.48 8.15
CA THR A 158 5.44 18.85 7.63
C THR A 158 4.32 18.54 8.63
N MET A 159 4.47 17.47 9.42
CA MET A 159 3.52 17.09 10.47
C MET A 159 3.64 17.94 11.75
N GLY A 160 4.70 18.74 11.88
CA GLY A 160 5.00 19.51 13.08
C GLY A 160 5.50 18.66 14.25
N LEU A 161 6.14 17.51 13.97
CA LEU A 161 6.59 16.57 15.00
C LEU A 161 7.79 17.11 15.80
N PHE A 162 8.55 18.04 15.23
CA PHE A 162 9.65 18.71 15.95
C PHE A 162 9.12 19.78 16.92
N GLU A 163 8.00 20.41 16.59
CA GLU A 163 7.33 21.40 17.45
C GLU A 163 6.46 20.72 18.52
N ASN A 164 5.83 19.60 18.19
CA ASN A 164 4.93 18.86 19.08
C ASN A 164 5.31 17.36 19.11
N PRO A 165 6.42 16.99 19.77
CA PRO A 165 6.94 15.62 19.74
C PRO A 165 6.21 14.65 20.66
N PHE A 166 5.43 15.15 21.62
CA PHE A 166 4.73 14.35 22.62
C PHE A 166 3.22 14.34 22.38
N ALA A 167 2.57 13.29 22.88
CA ALA A 167 1.12 13.21 22.89
C ALA A 167 0.51 14.38 23.68
N ASP A 168 -0.61 14.90 23.20
CA ASP A 168 -1.41 15.90 23.91
C ASP A 168 -2.40 15.18 24.85
N PRO A 169 -2.20 15.22 26.19
CA PRO A 169 -3.06 14.52 27.13
C PRO A 169 -4.51 15.01 27.10
N SER A 170 -4.78 16.22 26.60
CA SER A 170 -6.14 16.74 26.48
C SER A 170 -6.98 15.96 25.45
N LEU A 171 -6.33 15.27 24.51
CA LEU A 171 -6.97 14.41 23.52
C LEU A 171 -7.21 12.98 24.04
N ALA A 172 -6.77 12.64 25.26
CA ALA A 172 -6.96 11.29 25.80
C ALA A 172 -8.45 10.92 25.89
N GLY A 173 -9.32 11.88 26.17
CA GLY A 173 -10.77 11.70 26.17
C GLY A 173 -11.38 11.52 24.77
N GLU A 174 -10.63 11.75 23.69
CA GLU A 174 -11.03 11.46 22.30
C GLU A 174 -10.68 10.00 21.90
N LEU A 175 -9.72 9.36 22.58
CA LEU A 175 -9.27 7.99 22.30
C LEU A 175 -10.36 6.96 22.64
N GLY A 176 -10.85 6.25 21.63
CA GLY A 176 -12.00 5.34 21.82
C GLY A 176 -13.28 6.06 22.26
N SER A 177 -13.28 7.40 22.26
CA SER A 177 -14.45 8.19 22.60
C SER A 177 -15.59 7.77 21.70
N HIS A 178 -16.70 7.43 22.34
CA HIS A 178 -17.86 6.99 21.63
C HIS A 178 -18.34 8.15 20.75
N VAL A 179 -18.12 8.06 19.44
CA VAL A 179 -19.16 8.44 18.49
C VAL A 179 -20.44 7.85 19.08
N SER A 180 -21.47 8.64 19.40
CA SER A 180 -22.61 8.12 20.17
C SER A 180 -23.14 6.85 19.50
N SER A 181 -23.72 5.89 20.23
CA SER A 181 -24.30 4.70 19.57
C SER A 181 -25.26 5.10 18.45
N GLU A 182 -25.94 6.23 18.60
CA GLU A 182 -26.80 6.83 17.59
C GLU A 182 -26.02 7.40 16.39
N GLN A 183 -24.91 8.10 16.58
CA GLN A 183 -24.06 8.57 15.48
C GLN A 183 -23.38 7.39 14.76
N ARG A 184 -22.87 6.38 15.49
CA ARG A 184 -22.33 5.15 14.89
C ARG A 184 -23.41 4.41 14.12
N ASN A 185 -24.59 4.23 14.70
CA ASN A 185 -25.70 3.55 14.03
C ASN A 185 -26.24 4.37 12.86
N SER A 186 -26.17 5.70 12.90
CA SER A 186 -26.50 6.58 11.77
C SER A 186 -25.48 6.43 10.63
N PHE A 187 -24.19 6.50 10.92
CA PHE A 187 -23.13 6.24 9.91
C PHE A 187 -23.19 4.81 9.37
N LEU A 188 -23.36 3.81 10.24
CA LEU A 188 -23.50 2.41 9.86
C LEU A 188 -24.77 2.16 9.06
N SER A 189 -25.93 2.69 9.47
CA SER A 189 -27.18 2.53 8.73
C SER A 189 -27.15 3.26 7.40
N HIS A 190 -26.50 4.42 7.31
CA HIS A 190 -26.28 5.12 6.06
C HIS A 190 -25.34 4.33 5.14
N PHE A 191 -24.24 3.80 5.67
CA PHE A 191 -23.31 2.94 4.93
C PHE A 191 -24.00 1.66 4.44
N ILE A 192 -24.72 0.96 5.32
CA ILE A 192 -25.52 -0.24 5.01
C ILE A 192 -26.57 0.09 3.95
N ARG A 193 -27.29 1.21 4.05
CA ARG A 193 -28.29 1.61 3.04
C ARG A 193 -27.65 1.90 1.68
N LEU A 194 -26.51 2.58 1.65
CA LEU A 194 -25.76 2.81 0.42
C LEU A 194 -25.30 1.49 -0.21
N ASP A 195 -24.78 0.58 0.61
CA ASP A 195 -24.32 -0.75 0.16
C ASP A 195 -25.50 -1.59 -0.36
N TYR A 196 -26.61 -1.68 0.39
CA TYR A 196 -27.82 -2.39 -0.03
C TYR A 196 -28.46 -1.82 -1.30
N SER A 197 -28.49 -0.48 -1.47
CA SER A 197 -28.99 0.15 -2.70
C SER A 197 -28.17 -0.26 -3.91
N ILE A 198 -26.84 -0.35 -3.76
CA ILE A 198 -25.94 -0.85 -4.80
C ILE A 198 -26.28 -2.31 -5.13
N PHE A 199 -26.46 -3.18 -4.13
CA PHE A 199 -26.82 -4.59 -4.39
C PHE A 199 -28.20 -4.77 -5.06
N SER A 200 -29.22 -3.99 -4.66
CA SER A 200 -30.56 -4.08 -5.27
C SER A 200 -30.63 -3.51 -6.69
N ASP A 201 -29.86 -2.46 -6.98
CA ASP A 201 -29.82 -1.85 -8.32
C ASP A 201 -28.97 -2.68 -9.31
N VAL A 202 -27.93 -3.37 -8.85
CA VAL A 202 -27.15 -4.30 -9.68
C VAL A 202 -27.99 -5.54 -10.05
N SER A 203 -28.76 -6.10 -9.10
CA SER A 203 -29.70 -7.20 -9.38
C SER A 203 -30.78 -6.80 -10.39
N SER A 204 -31.37 -5.61 -10.25
CA SER A 204 -32.45 -5.16 -11.14
C SER A 204 -31.95 -4.68 -12.51
N SER A 205 -30.72 -4.20 -12.64
CA SER A 205 -30.10 -3.86 -13.93
C SER A 205 -29.62 -5.10 -14.71
N ALA A 206 -29.11 -6.13 -14.03
CA ALA A 206 -28.78 -7.42 -14.65
C ALA A 206 -30.04 -8.11 -15.23
N CYS A 207 -31.17 -8.08 -14.51
CA CYS A 207 -32.45 -8.62 -14.99
C CYS A 207 -33.08 -7.82 -16.16
N ARG A 208 -32.77 -6.53 -16.31
CA ARG A 208 -33.34 -5.71 -17.40
C ARG A 208 -32.62 -5.90 -18.74
N ASN A 209 -31.36 -6.33 -18.74
CA ASN A 209 -30.58 -6.53 -19.96
C ASN A 209 -30.76 -7.91 -20.61
N THR A 210 -31.32 -8.90 -19.90
CA THR A 210 -31.67 -10.22 -20.47
C THR A 210 -33.06 -10.25 -21.10
N ALA A 211 -33.91 -9.25 -20.86
CA ALA A 211 -35.28 -9.18 -21.39
C ALA A 211 -35.41 -8.56 -22.80
N LYS A 212 -34.31 -8.22 -23.48
CA LYS A 212 -34.32 -7.61 -24.83
C LYS A 212 -33.69 -8.46 -25.94
N LEU A 213 -33.50 -9.76 -25.72
CA LEU A 213 -33.12 -10.70 -26.78
C LEU A 213 -34.32 -11.59 -27.12
N PRO A 214 -34.78 -11.67 -28.38
CA PRO A 214 -35.83 -12.60 -28.75
C PRO A 214 -35.28 -14.03 -28.66
N VAL A 215 -35.69 -14.74 -27.62
CA VAL A 215 -35.41 -16.17 -27.43
C VAL A 215 -36.20 -16.96 -28.47
N LYS A 216 -35.49 -17.56 -29.44
CA LYS A 216 -35.94 -18.84 -30.02
C LYS A 216 -35.57 -19.94 -29.02
N LEU A 217 -36.60 -20.57 -28.48
CA LEU A 217 -36.55 -21.64 -27.49
C LEU A 217 -35.90 -22.91 -28.05
N SER A 218 -34.94 -23.47 -27.33
CA SER A 218 -34.86 -24.92 -27.05
C SER A 218 -33.87 -25.22 -25.92
N GLY A 219 -34.36 -25.78 -24.81
CA GLY A 219 -33.61 -26.75 -24.01
C GLY A 219 -32.95 -26.30 -22.70
N ASN A 220 -33.63 -26.62 -21.60
CA ASN A 220 -33.18 -26.87 -20.22
C ASN A 220 -32.86 -25.69 -19.26
N PRO A 221 -33.55 -25.64 -18.09
CA PRO A 221 -33.33 -24.63 -17.06
C PRO A 221 -32.42 -25.16 -15.94
N TRP A 222 -31.26 -24.55 -15.74
CA TRP A 222 -30.56 -24.57 -14.46
C TRP A 222 -29.86 -23.22 -14.27
N CYS A 223 -30.47 -22.34 -13.49
CA CYS A 223 -29.78 -21.22 -12.87
C CYS A 223 -29.39 -21.62 -11.44
N CYS A 224 -28.09 -21.55 -11.16
CA CYS A 224 -27.59 -21.01 -9.89
C CYS A 224 -27.19 -19.56 -10.15
#